data_AF-A0A3P5ZW92-F1
#
_entry.id   AF-A0A3P5ZW92-F1
#
_cell.length_a   1.000
_cell.length_b   1.000
_cell.length_c   1.000
_cell.angle_alpha   90.00
_cell.angle_beta   90.00
_cell.angle_gamma   90.00
#
_symmetry.space_group_name_H-M   'P 1'
#
loop_
_entity.id
_entity.type
_entity.pdbx_description
1 polymer ?
#
loop_
_entity_poly.entity_id
_entity_poly.type
_entity_poly.pdbx_seq_one_letter_code
_entity_poly.pdbx_strand_id
1 'polypeptide(L)' 'MLVVQSLIYSVWRQRNNMLHTNCITSPLVVFKDINRQVINSIYALRHKTKFRNLLSIWLI' A
#
# COMPACT_ATOMS: atom_id res chain seq x y z
N MET A 1 8.20 -7.30 -3.99
CA MET A 1 8.63 -5.88 -3.97
C MET A 1 7.49 -4.90 -3.79
N LEU A 2 6.34 -5.04 -4.47
CA LEU A 2 5.21 -4.10 -4.35
C LEU A 2 4.78 -3.83 -2.89
N VAL A 3 4.51 -4.90 -2.12
CA VAL A 3 4.08 -4.80 -0.72
C VAL A 3 5.10 -4.06 0.15
N VAL A 4 6.39 -4.36 -0.03
CA VAL A 4 7.49 -3.71 0.68
C VAL A 4 7.53 -2.21 0.37
N GLN A 5 7.36 -1.83 -0.90
CA GLN A 5 7.31 -0.43 -1.32
C GLN A 5 6.12 0.31 -0.67
N SER A 6 4.93 -0.29 -0.67
CA SER A 6 3.74 0.29 -0.02
C SER A 6 3.94 0.45 1.50
N LEU A 7 4.58 -0.52 2.15
CA LEU A 7 4.91 -0.45 3.57
C LEU A 7 5.91 0.67 3.87
N ILE A 8 7.04 0.72 3.17
CA ILE A 8 8.07 1.76 3.37
C ILE A 8 7.46 3.15 3.13
N TYR A 9 6.69 3.31 2.06
CA TYR A 9 6.00 4.57 1.76
C TYR A 9 5.03 4.96 2.86
N SER A 10 4.24 4.03 3.39
CA SER A 10 3.29 4.30 4.48
C SER A 10 3.97 4.77 5.77
N VAL A 11 5.11 4.17 6.12
CA VAL A 11 5.90 4.56 7.29
C VAL A 11 6.50 5.95 7.11
N TRP A 12 7.09 6.21 5.94
CA TRP A 12 7.62 7.52 5.61
C TRP A 12 6.53 8.60 5.63
N ARG A 13 5.35 8.31 5.06
CA ARG A 13 4.21 9.23 5.05
C ARG A 13 3.70 9.52 6.47
N GLN A 14 3.59 8.50 7.33
CA GLN A 14 3.20 8.65 8.72
C GLN A 14 4.17 9.57 9.48
N ARG A 15 5.48 9.36 9.32
CA ARG A 15 6.53 10.20 9.89
C ARG A 15 6.40 11.65 9.44
N ASN A 16 6.19 11.89 8.15
CA ASN A 16 6.02 13.23 7.61
C ASN A 16 4.76 13.92 8.10
N ASN A 17 3.62 13.22 8.18
CA ASN A 17 2.39 13.77 8.73
C ASN A 17 2.56 14.17 10.21
N MET A 18 3.33 13.39 10.97
CA MET A 18 3.65 13.72 12.35
C MET A 18 4.50 15.01 12.43
N LEU A 19 5.51 15.16 11.55
CA LEU A 19 6.39 16.33 11.53
C LEU A 19 5.69 17.62 11.06
N HIS A 20 4.83 17.55 10.04
CA HIS A 20 4.24 18.73 9.41
C HIS A 20 2.83 19.08 9.90
N THR A 21 2.07 18.10 10.36
CA THR A 21 0.64 18.26 10.69
C THR A 21 0.34 17.88 12.14
N ASN A 22 1.33 17.39 12.90
CA ASN A 22 1.17 16.84 14.26
C ASN A 22 0.02 15.80 14.37
N CYS A 23 -0.28 15.13 13.25
CA CYS A 23 -1.40 14.21 13.15
C CYS A 23 -0.89 12.78 12.98
N ILE A 24 -1.36 11.88 13.84
CA ILE A 24 -1.08 10.45 13.75
C ILE A 24 -2.30 9.76 13.18
N THR A 25 -2.14 9.21 11.97
CA THR A 25 -3.19 8.41 11.34
C THR A 25 -3.37 7.11 12.11
N SER A 26 -4.62 6.72 12.40
CA SER A 26 -4.90 5.44 13.05
C SER A 26 -4.31 4.27 12.25
N PRO A 27 -3.66 3.28 12.91
CA PRO A 27 -3.08 2.12 12.23
C PRO A 27 -4.06 1.37 11.32
N LEU A 28 -5.34 1.33 11.69
CA LEU A 28 -6.39 0.70 10.87
C LEU A 28 -6.60 1.43 9.53
N VAL A 29 -6.53 2.76 9.56
CA VAL A 29 -6.67 3.58 8.35
C VAL A 29 -5.45 3.41 7.46
N VAL A 30 -4.25 3.39 8.04
CA VAL A 30 -2.99 3.13 7.33
C VAL A 30 -3.01 1.75 6.68
N PHE A 31 -3.48 0.72 7.40
CA PHE A 31 -3.61 -0.63 6.85
C PHE A 31 -4.57 -0.68 5.65
N LYS A 32 -5.74 -0.03 5.76
CA LYS A 32 -6.68 0.08 4.63
C LYS A 32 -6.05 0.79 3.44
N ASP A 33 -5.27 1.83 3.68
CA ASP A 33 -4.57 2.58 2.62
C ASP A 33 -3.50 1.72 1.94
N ILE A 34 -2.69 0.98 2.69
CA ILE A 34 -1.70 0.03 2.16
C ILE A 34 -2.39 -1.03 1.30
N ASN A 35 -3.46 -1.64 1.83
CA ASN A 35 -4.21 -2.66 1.09
C ASN A 35 -4.76 -2.11 -0.23
N ARG A 36 -5.34 -0.91 -0.21
CA ARG A 36 -5.83 -0.23 -1.41
C ARG A 36 -4.70 0.07 -2.40
N GLN A 37 -3.54 0.54 -1.93
CA GLN A 37 -2.39 0.81 -2.79
C GLN A 37 -1.91 -0.48 -3.48
N VAL A 38 -1.75 -1.58 -2.73
CA VAL A 38 -1.33 -2.87 -3.28
C VAL A 38 -2.32 -3.38 -4.32
N ILE A 39 -3.63 -3.38 -4.01
CA ILE A 39 -4.68 -3.81 -4.92
C ILE A 39 -4.69 -2.95 -6.19
N ASN A 40 -4.66 -1.62 -6.05
CA ASN A 40 -4.66 -0.69 -7.19
C ASN A 40 -3.45 -0.89 -8.09
N SER A 41 -2.26 -1.08 -7.51
CA SER A 41 -1.05 -1.33 -8.29
C SER A 41 -1.10 -2.67 -9.02
N ILE A 42 -1.65 -3.72 -8.41
CA ILE A 42 -1.87 -5.01 -9.09
C ILE A 42 -2.85 -4.83 -10.25
N TYR A 43 -3.95 -4.12 -10.05
CA TYR A 43 -4.93 -3.84 -11.11
C TYR A 43 -4.31 -3.04 -12.27
N ALA A 44 -3.58 -1.96 -11.98
CA ALA A 44 -2.91 -1.16 -12.99
C ALA A 44 -1.90 -1.97 -13.83
N LEU A 45 -1.23 -2.93 -13.19
CA LEU A 45 -0.21 -3.77 -13.83
C LEU A 45 -0.77 -5.09 -14.37
N ARG A 46 -2.07 -5.36 -14.25
CA ARG A 46 -2.72 -6.64 -14.62
C ARG A 46 -2.49 -7.06 -16.07
N HIS A 47 -2.26 -6.11 -16.98
CA HIS A 47 -1.92 -6.40 -18.38
C HIS A 47 -0.56 -7.10 -18.55
N LYS A 48 0.35 -6.97 -17.57
CA LYS A 48 1.63 -7.68 -17.55
C LYS A 48 1.40 -9.11 -17.03
N THR A 49 1.94 -10.09 -17.73
CA THR A 49 1.82 -11.52 -17.38
C THR A 49 2.20 -11.84 -15.93
N LYS A 50 3.21 -11.16 -15.39
CA LYS A 50 3.68 -11.30 -13.99
C LYS A 50 2.64 -10.90 -12.93
N PHE A 51 1.67 -10.05 -13.26
CA PHE A 51 0.71 -9.49 -12.29
C PHE A 51 -0.68 -10.09 -12.38
N ARG A 52 -0.95 -10.90 -13.41
CA ARG A 52 -2.27 -11.46 -13.70
C ARG A 52 -2.84 -12.30 -12.55
N ASN A 53 -1.98 -13.05 -11.85
CA ASN A 53 -2.39 -13.95 -10.76
C ASN A 53 -2.09 -13.36 -9.37
N LEU A 54 -1.43 -12.20 -9.27
CA LEU A 54 -1.03 -11.64 -7.98
C LEU A 54 -2.21 -11.21 -7.11
N LEU A 55 -3.32 -10.77 -7.70
CA LEU A 55 -4.51 -10.40 -6.93
C LEU A 55 -5.09 -11.62 -6.20
N SER A 56 -5.11 -12.78 -6.86
CA SER A 56 -5.59 -14.02 -6.25
C SER A 56 -4.68 -14.46 -5.10
N ILE A 57 -3.37 -14.24 -5.22
CA ILE A 57 -2.40 -14.57 -4.15
C ILE A 57 -2.52 -13.58 -2.99
N TRP A 58 -2.93 -12.33 -3.24
CA TRP A 58 -3.08 -11.29 -2.22
C TRP A 58 -4.37 -11.42 -1.38
N LEU A 59 -5.43 -12.01 -1.94
CA LEU A 59 -6.72 -12.20 -1.27
C LEU A 59 -6.80 -13.49 -0.44
N ILE A 60 -5.77 -14.35 -0.51
CA ILE A 60 -5.58 -15.54 0.33
C ILE A 60 -4.89 -15.12 1.62
#